data_AF-Q1K2A6-F1
#
_entry.id   AF-Q1K2A6-F1
#
_cell.length_a   1.000
_cell.length_b   1.000
_cell.length_c   1.000
_cell.angle_alpha   90.00
_cell.angle_beta   90.00
_cell.angle_gamma   90.00
#
_symmetry.space_group_name_H-M   'P 1'
#
loop_
_entity.id
_entity.type
_entity.pdbx_description
1 polymer ?
#
loop_
_entity_poly.entity_id
_entity_poly.type
_entity_poly.pdbx_seq_one_letter_code
_entity_poly.pdbx_strand_id
1 'polypeptide(L)'
;MAYLIKFAASIDIFNKLPRYSLFTIIIKRSAMRYFSKHMLLILTTFLLSGCAKQWQPSWNQAVSSNNQQPVEHLLEQAREKYAKSDNGEKLSSSIQAYQSVLKADPNNYEALQTLSTQYILLGTAYTEKRAEKAEYFKQAIVYAEWAMYTNPQFREKIEQGMKPWQAADALTARESEAMLFWVTAIQYEFKEVMSLYAKIINVDRLNHALTIINRIQEVNPQFGGGAVEFCKAICYYALPSSKGGDKQKGDLAMQQAVTHGEKWLLPRWALGKYYYPIRGEDIKAQQELAWVASQDITKYNDPLPWRVHFRENAQQLLQ
;
A
#
# COMPACT_ATOMS: atom_id res chain seq x y z
N MET A 1 -6.47 8.58 -17.04
CA MET A 1 -5.11 9.08 -16.76
C MET A 1 -5.02 10.61 -16.58
N ALA A 2 -5.90 11.40 -17.21
CA ALA A 2 -5.98 12.87 -17.04
C ALA A 2 -6.15 13.39 -15.58
N TYR A 3 -6.49 12.54 -14.61
CA TYR A 3 -6.69 12.94 -13.21
C TYR A 3 -5.42 13.06 -12.37
N LEU A 4 -4.31 12.39 -12.72
CA LEU A 4 -3.05 12.52 -11.98
C LEU A 4 -2.20 13.71 -12.45
N ILE A 5 -2.25 14.01 -13.75
CA ILE A 5 -1.72 15.27 -14.30
C ILE A 5 -2.52 16.46 -13.72
N LYS A 6 -3.85 16.33 -13.56
CA LYS A 6 -4.65 17.31 -12.81
C LYS A 6 -4.34 17.36 -11.32
N PHE A 7 -3.88 16.28 -10.68
CA PHE A 7 -3.49 16.28 -9.27
C PHE A 7 -2.22 17.11 -9.05
N ALA A 8 -1.18 16.87 -9.85
CA ALA A 8 0.04 17.68 -9.82
C ALA A 8 -0.22 19.16 -10.18
N ALA A 9 -1.11 19.43 -11.14
CA ALA A 9 -1.55 20.78 -11.46
C ALA A 9 -2.44 21.43 -10.36
N SER A 10 -3.22 20.64 -9.62
CA SER A 10 -4.12 21.13 -8.55
C SER A 10 -3.40 21.48 -7.25
N ILE A 11 -2.23 20.89 -6.98
CA ILE A 11 -1.38 21.29 -5.85
C ILE A 11 -0.79 22.69 -6.12
N ASP A 12 -0.48 23.01 -7.38
CA ASP A 12 -0.03 24.36 -7.78
C ASP A 12 -1.15 25.42 -7.75
N ILE A 13 -2.43 25.01 -7.80
CA ILE A 13 -3.58 25.93 -7.68
C ILE A 13 -3.69 26.49 -6.24
N PHE A 14 -3.28 25.75 -5.22
CA PHE A 14 -3.32 26.23 -3.83
C PHE A 14 -2.29 27.33 -3.53
N ASN A 15 -1.20 27.41 -4.29
CA ASN A 15 -0.21 28.49 -4.18
C ASN A 15 -0.61 29.77 -4.94
N LYS A 16 -1.74 29.76 -5.67
CA LYS A 16 -2.19 30.87 -6.52
C LYS A 16 -3.57 31.42 -6.19
N LEU A 17 -4.14 31.10 -5.02
CA LEU A 17 -5.43 31.67 -4.62
C LEU A 17 -5.26 33.13 -4.12
N PRO A 18 -5.96 34.12 -4.72
CA PRO A 18 -5.94 35.49 -4.24
C PRO A 18 -6.63 35.59 -2.87
N ARG A 19 -6.03 36.39 -1.97
CA ARG A 19 -6.62 36.73 -0.66
C ARG A 19 -7.91 37.51 -0.91
N TYR A 20 -9.06 36.86 -0.73
CA TYR A 20 -10.36 37.52 -0.86
C TYR A 20 -10.59 38.52 0.27
N SER A 21 -11.08 39.70 -0.14
CA SER A 21 -11.30 40.91 0.66
C SER A 21 -12.56 40.81 1.53
N LEU A 22 -12.51 41.54 2.65
CA LEU A 22 -13.31 41.44 3.87
C LEU A 22 -14.74 42.06 3.81
N PHE A 23 -15.41 42.09 2.66
CA PHE A 23 -16.60 42.93 2.46
C PHE A 23 -17.90 42.18 2.15
N THR A 24 -18.40 41.32 3.06
CA THR A 24 -19.85 40.98 3.09
C THR A 24 -20.31 40.40 4.45
N ILE A 25 -20.22 41.15 5.56
CA ILE A 25 -20.73 40.68 6.87
C ILE A 25 -21.43 41.80 7.64
N ILE A 26 -22.68 42.19 7.28
CA ILE A 26 -23.53 42.94 8.23
C ILE A 26 -25.01 42.45 8.29
N ILE A 27 -25.61 41.82 7.26
CA ILE A 27 -27.09 41.57 7.25
C ILE A 27 -27.51 40.11 7.55
N LYS A 28 -26.88 39.42 8.52
CA LYS A 28 -27.36 38.11 9.03
C LYS A 28 -27.24 37.92 10.55
N ARG A 29 -27.16 39.00 11.36
CA ARG A 29 -26.81 38.89 12.79
C ARG A 29 -27.91 38.35 13.72
N SER A 30 -29.19 38.36 13.34
CA SER A 30 -30.28 38.00 14.28
C SER A 30 -30.83 36.57 14.08
N ALA A 31 -30.96 36.08 12.84
CA ALA A 31 -31.36 34.68 12.58
C ALA A 31 -30.23 33.66 12.85
N MET A 32 -28.96 34.10 12.79
CA MET A 32 -27.79 33.25 12.99
C MET A 32 -27.54 32.89 14.47
N ARG A 33 -28.06 33.68 15.43
CA ARG A 33 -27.86 33.43 16.87
C ARG A 33 -28.63 32.22 17.40
N TYR A 34 -29.83 31.95 16.88
CA TYR A 34 -30.61 30.77 17.28
C TYR A 34 -30.13 29.50 16.57
N PHE A 35 -29.79 29.60 15.28
CA PHE A 35 -29.24 28.45 14.53
C PHE A 35 -27.86 28.03 15.07
N SER A 36 -27.02 28.99 15.46
CA SER A 36 -25.69 28.72 16.04
C SER A 36 -25.74 27.97 17.38
N LYS A 37 -26.69 28.29 18.26
CA LYS A 37 -26.79 27.63 19.57
C LYS A 37 -27.24 26.17 19.46
N HIS A 38 -28.21 25.87 18.60
CA HIS A 38 -28.66 24.48 18.38
C HIS A 38 -27.66 23.66 17.57
N MET A 39 -27.00 24.27 16.57
CA MET A 39 -25.94 23.60 15.81
C MET A 39 -24.73 23.29 16.70
N LEU A 40 -24.34 24.18 17.63
CA LEU A 40 -23.27 23.92 18.60
C LEU A 40 -23.62 22.74 19.52
N LEU A 41 -24.86 22.69 20.02
CA LEU A 41 -25.32 21.61 20.91
C LEU A 41 -25.32 20.24 20.22
N ILE A 42 -25.79 20.18 18.95
CA ILE A 42 -25.79 18.96 18.13
C ILE A 42 -24.36 18.54 17.78
N LEU A 43 -23.45 19.49 17.51
CA LEU A 43 -22.04 19.18 17.23
C LEU A 43 -21.35 18.57 18.46
N THR A 44 -21.64 19.06 19.68
CA THR A 44 -21.09 18.50 20.92
C THR A 44 -21.61 17.10 21.25
N THR A 45 -22.87 16.77 20.96
CA THR A 45 -23.39 15.41 21.22
C THR A 45 -22.83 14.36 20.26
N PHE A 46 -22.50 14.73 19.01
CA PHE A 46 -21.81 13.83 18.07
C PHE A 46 -20.34 13.59 18.43
N LEU A 47 -19.68 14.53 19.11
CA LEU A 47 -18.27 14.37 19.52
C LEU A 47 -18.09 13.47 20.75
N LEU A 48 -19.11 13.32 21.60
CA LEU A 48 -19.05 12.51 22.82
C LEU A 48 -19.58 11.08 22.68
N SER A 49 -20.32 10.79 21.59
CA SER A 49 -20.87 9.44 21.31
C SER A 49 -20.04 8.62 20.32
N GLY A 50 -18.95 9.20 19.81
CA GLY A 50 -17.91 8.45 19.15
C GLY A 50 -17.10 7.68 20.18
N CYS A 51 -17.58 6.52 20.62
CA CYS A 51 -16.68 5.47 21.09
C CYS A 51 -15.71 5.23 19.93
N ALA A 52 -14.57 5.94 19.95
CA ALA A 52 -13.45 5.65 19.09
C ALA A 52 -13.24 4.16 19.32
N LYS A 53 -13.58 3.34 18.31
CA LYS A 53 -13.21 1.94 18.28
C LYS A 53 -11.70 1.97 18.37
N GLN A 54 -11.21 1.92 19.60
CA GLN A 54 -9.80 1.78 19.90
C GLN A 54 -9.44 0.57 19.08
N TRP A 55 -8.57 0.79 18.09
CA TRP A 55 -8.07 -0.28 17.26
C TRP A 55 -7.54 -1.32 18.25
N GLN A 56 -8.29 -2.42 18.35
CA GLN A 56 -7.99 -3.53 19.23
C GLN A 56 -7.47 -4.58 18.27
N PRO A 57 -6.17 -4.87 18.31
CA PRO A 57 -5.63 -5.91 17.48
C PRO A 57 -6.39 -7.21 17.77
N SER A 58 -6.95 -7.84 16.73
CA SER A 58 -7.70 -9.11 16.87
C SER A 58 -6.77 -10.31 17.19
N TRP A 59 -5.52 -10.05 17.57
CA TRP A 59 -4.46 -11.05 17.77
C TRP A 59 -4.79 -12.01 18.93
N ASN A 60 -5.63 -11.59 19.89
CA ASN A 60 -5.99 -12.37 21.08
C ASN A 60 -6.94 -13.56 20.79
N GLN A 61 -7.32 -13.79 19.53
CA GLN A 61 -8.18 -14.91 19.14
C GLN A 61 -7.40 -16.17 18.75
N ALA A 62 -6.18 -16.35 19.25
CA ALA A 62 -5.44 -17.61 19.13
C ALA A 62 -6.17 -18.71 19.94
N VAL A 63 -7.22 -19.27 19.34
CA VAL A 63 -7.87 -20.48 19.82
C VAL A 63 -6.84 -21.59 19.72
N SER A 64 -6.55 -22.26 20.83
CA SER A 64 -5.75 -23.47 20.87
C SER A 64 -6.41 -24.53 19.98
N SER A 65 -5.94 -24.62 18.73
CA SER A 65 -6.48 -25.58 17.77
C SER A 65 -5.94 -26.96 18.12
N ASN A 66 -6.84 -27.92 18.32
CA ASN A 66 -6.53 -29.32 18.64
C ASN A 66 -6.15 -30.11 17.37
N ASN A 67 -5.62 -29.42 16.34
CA ASN A 67 -5.44 -30.01 15.02
C ASN A 67 -4.16 -30.85 14.98
N GLN A 68 -4.29 -32.13 14.63
CA GLN A 68 -3.20 -33.11 14.68
C GLN A 68 -2.22 -33.00 13.49
N GLN A 69 -2.54 -32.21 12.45
CA GLN A 69 -1.66 -32.06 11.31
C GLN A 69 -0.47 -31.13 11.64
N PRO A 70 0.78 -31.55 11.35
CA PRO A 70 1.95 -30.68 11.52
C PRO A 70 1.83 -29.43 10.65
N VAL A 71 2.01 -28.25 11.27
CA VAL A 71 1.96 -26.94 10.60
C VAL A 71 2.86 -26.88 9.37
N GLU A 72 4.04 -27.52 9.42
CA GLU A 72 4.98 -27.53 8.30
C GLU A 72 4.39 -28.18 7.03
N HIS A 73 3.63 -29.25 7.18
CA HIS A 73 2.98 -29.90 6.03
C HIS A 73 1.89 -28.99 5.42
N LEU A 74 1.13 -28.27 6.24
CA LEU A 74 0.17 -27.27 5.75
C LEU A 74 0.87 -26.12 5.02
N LEU A 75 2.01 -25.67 5.55
CA LEU A 75 2.79 -24.58 4.97
C LEU A 75 3.37 -24.98 3.61
N GLU A 76 3.91 -26.19 3.48
CA GLU A 76 4.43 -26.67 2.20
C GLU A 76 3.34 -26.76 1.12
N GLN A 77 2.16 -27.28 1.47
CA GLN A 77 1.01 -27.27 0.55
C GLN A 77 0.60 -25.86 0.13
N ALA A 78 0.66 -24.88 1.04
CA ALA A 78 0.34 -23.49 0.74
C ALA A 78 1.38 -22.87 -0.23
N ARG A 79 2.68 -23.13 0.00
CA ARG A 79 3.79 -22.72 -0.88
C ARG A 79 3.62 -23.27 -2.29
N GLU A 80 3.38 -24.58 -2.41
CA GLU A 80 3.19 -25.22 -3.72
C GLU A 80 2.02 -24.60 -4.50
N LYS A 81 0.90 -24.33 -3.82
CA LYS A 81 -0.25 -23.66 -4.44
C LYS A 81 0.09 -22.24 -4.89
N TYR A 82 0.83 -21.48 -4.09
CA TYR A 82 1.22 -20.12 -4.45
C TYR A 82 2.17 -20.10 -5.65
N ALA A 83 3.16 -20.99 -5.65
CA ALA A 83 4.12 -21.14 -6.74
C ALA A 83 3.46 -21.47 -8.10
N LYS A 84 2.24 -22.03 -8.08
CA LYS A 84 1.45 -22.39 -9.27
C LYS A 84 0.27 -21.43 -9.54
N SER A 85 0.16 -20.32 -8.80
CA SER A 85 -0.98 -19.40 -8.88
C SER A 85 -0.90 -18.43 -10.05
N ASP A 86 -1.16 -18.93 -11.26
CA ASP A 86 -1.15 -18.14 -12.51
C ASP A 86 -2.48 -17.45 -12.84
N ASN A 87 -3.48 -17.51 -11.97
CA ASN A 87 -4.77 -16.85 -12.17
C ASN A 87 -5.50 -16.62 -10.83
N GLY A 88 -6.62 -15.89 -10.88
CA GLY A 88 -7.40 -15.52 -9.69
C GLY A 88 -7.98 -16.70 -8.91
N GLU A 89 -8.38 -17.79 -9.57
CA GLU A 89 -8.91 -18.99 -8.90
C GLU A 89 -7.80 -19.70 -8.12
N LYS A 90 -6.66 -19.93 -8.77
CA LYS A 90 -5.50 -20.57 -8.11
C LYS A 90 -4.96 -19.70 -6.96
N LEU A 91 -4.89 -18.38 -7.15
CA LEU A 91 -4.52 -17.45 -6.09
C LEU A 91 -5.47 -17.55 -4.88
N SER A 92 -6.77 -17.62 -5.13
CA SER A 92 -7.79 -17.79 -4.08
C SER A 92 -7.62 -19.13 -3.34
N SER A 93 -7.30 -20.22 -4.06
CA SER A 93 -6.98 -21.52 -3.45
C SER A 93 -5.71 -21.49 -2.59
N SER A 94 -4.70 -20.73 -3.00
CA SER A 94 -3.49 -20.52 -2.21
C SER A 94 -3.77 -19.70 -0.94
N ILE A 95 -4.59 -18.65 -1.03
CA ILE A 95 -5.03 -17.86 0.14
C ILE A 95 -5.70 -18.76 1.18
N GLN A 96 -6.62 -19.63 0.75
CA GLN A 96 -7.30 -20.57 1.66
C GLN A 96 -6.30 -21.53 2.34
N ALA A 97 -5.26 -21.95 1.62
CA ALA A 97 -4.22 -22.82 2.18
C ALA A 97 -3.40 -22.09 3.25
N TYR A 98 -2.94 -20.87 2.99
CA TYR A 98 -2.24 -20.06 4.00
C TYR A 98 -3.13 -19.68 5.18
N GLN A 99 -4.41 -19.41 4.96
CA GLN A 99 -5.37 -19.24 6.07
C GLN A 99 -5.50 -20.50 6.92
N SER A 100 -5.33 -21.68 6.33
CA SER A 100 -5.34 -22.95 7.06
C SER A 100 -4.08 -23.13 7.90
N VAL A 101 -2.93 -22.65 7.42
CA VAL A 101 -1.70 -22.51 8.23
C VAL A 101 -1.97 -21.61 9.44
N LEU A 102 -2.55 -20.43 9.26
CA LEU A 102 -2.83 -19.50 10.37
C LEU A 102 -3.86 -20.02 11.38
N LYS A 103 -4.75 -20.93 10.98
CA LYS A 103 -5.64 -21.61 11.93
C LYS A 103 -4.88 -22.57 12.84
N ALA A 104 -3.80 -23.18 12.35
CA ALA A 104 -2.98 -24.11 13.11
C ALA A 104 -1.86 -23.39 13.91
N ASP A 105 -1.26 -22.36 13.32
CA ASP A 105 -0.26 -21.47 13.92
C ASP A 105 -0.56 -20.01 13.54
N PRO A 106 -1.31 -19.28 14.40
CA PRO A 106 -1.67 -17.88 14.15
C PRO A 106 -0.49 -16.93 14.02
N ASN A 107 0.69 -17.31 14.51
CA ASN A 107 1.90 -16.49 14.49
C ASN A 107 2.87 -16.91 13.38
N ASN A 108 2.45 -17.76 12.44
CA ASN A 108 3.30 -18.21 11.35
C ASN A 108 3.69 -17.03 10.44
N TYR A 109 4.92 -16.54 10.59
CA TYR A 109 5.41 -15.35 9.89
C TYR A 109 5.23 -15.44 8.37
N GLU A 110 5.60 -16.58 7.77
CA GLU A 110 5.53 -16.77 6.32
C GLU A 110 4.09 -16.75 5.81
N ALA A 111 3.16 -17.38 6.51
CA ALA A 111 1.76 -17.33 6.12
C ALA A 111 1.19 -15.91 6.20
N LEU A 112 1.52 -15.16 7.25
CA LEU A 112 1.10 -13.77 7.43
C LEU A 112 1.61 -12.89 6.30
N GLN A 113 2.93 -12.91 6.04
CA GLN A 113 3.50 -12.05 5.01
C GLN A 113 3.03 -12.43 3.60
N THR A 114 2.83 -13.72 3.32
CA THR A 114 2.38 -14.19 2.01
C THR A 114 0.92 -13.80 1.77
N LEU A 115 0.06 -13.91 2.78
CA LEU A 115 -1.31 -13.41 2.69
C LEU A 115 -1.34 -11.92 2.40
N SER A 116 -0.45 -11.12 3.01
CA SER A 116 -0.36 -9.69 2.70
C SER A 116 -0.22 -9.43 1.20
N THR A 117 0.77 -10.06 0.54
CA THR A 117 1.00 -9.87 -0.89
C THR A 117 -0.12 -10.44 -1.76
N GLN A 118 -0.70 -11.58 -1.37
CA GLN A 118 -1.83 -12.19 -2.10
C GLN A 118 -3.07 -11.29 -2.09
N TYR A 119 -3.37 -10.63 -0.97
CA TYR A 119 -4.47 -9.68 -0.88
C TYR A 119 -4.22 -8.40 -1.69
N ILE A 120 -2.99 -7.91 -1.75
CA ILE A 120 -2.64 -6.82 -2.68
C ILE A 120 -2.91 -7.26 -4.12
N LEU A 121 -2.45 -8.47 -4.49
CA LEU A 121 -2.60 -8.99 -5.83
C LEU A 121 -4.07 -9.20 -6.22
N LEU A 122 -4.91 -9.75 -5.32
CA LEU A 122 -6.36 -9.83 -5.53
C LEU A 122 -6.95 -8.45 -5.82
N GLY A 123 -6.60 -7.45 -5.02
CA GLY A 123 -7.10 -6.10 -5.16
C GLY A 123 -6.68 -5.43 -6.47
N THR A 124 -5.44 -5.59 -6.91
CA THR A 124 -4.94 -4.90 -8.12
C THR A 124 -5.19 -5.67 -9.41
N ALA A 125 -5.12 -7.01 -9.40
CA ALA A 125 -5.16 -7.84 -10.61
C ALA A 125 -6.54 -8.43 -10.92
N TYR A 126 -7.33 -8.77 -9.89
CA TYR A 126 -8.52 -9.61 -10.06
C TYR A 126 -9.81 -8.96 -9.53
N THR A 127 -9.78 -7.67 -9.21
CA THR A 127 -10.91 -6.94 -8.65
C THR A 127 -11.11 -5.64 -9.42
N GLU A 128 -12.34 -5.37 -9.87
CA GLU A 128 -12.67 -4.12 -10.54
C GLU A 128 -13.30 -3.10 -9.57
N LYS A 129 -14.19 -3.57 -8.68
CA LYS A 129 -14.95 -2.69 -7.80
C LYS A 129 -14.05 -2.07 -6.74
N ARG A 130 -14.02 -0.74 -6.72
CA ARG A 130 -13.25 0.08 -5.77
C ARG A 130 -13.49 -0.27 -4.29
N ALA A 131 -14.73 -0.59 -3.91
CA ALA A 131 -15.05 -0.96 -2.53
C ALA A 131 -14.43 -2.31 -2.13
N GLU A 132 -14.45 -3.30 -3.03
CA GLU A 132 -13.82 -4.60 -2.80
C GLU A 132 -12.29 -4.47 -2.73
N LYS A 133 -11.69 -3.64 -3.60
CA LYS A 133 -10.26 -3.29 -3.51
C LYS A 133 -9.88 -2.71 -2.14
N ALA A 134 -10.73 -1.84 -1.59
CA ALA A 134 -10.50 -1.22 -0.29
C ALA A 134 -10.35 -2.27 0.83
N GLU A 135 -11.24 -3.26 0.83
CA GLU A 135 -11.18 -4.33 1.82
C GLU A 135 -9.93 -5.20 1.63
N TYR A 136 -9.57 -5.54 0.38
CA TYR A 136 -8.36 -6.32 0.14
C TYR A 136 -7.08 -5.59 0.54
N PHE A 137 -6.92 -4.32 0.21
CA PHE A 137 -5.73 -3.56 0.63
C PHE A 137 -5.68 -3.38 2.15
N LYS A 138 -6.84 -3.21 2.80
CA LYS A 138 -6.92 -3.19 4.26
C LYS A 138 -6.51 -4.53 4.88
N GLN A 139 -6.98 -5.66 4.33
CA GLN A 139 -6.54 -6.98 4.77
C GLN A 139 -5.02 -7.17 4.58
N ALA A 140 -4.47 -6.72 3.45
CA ALA A 140 -3.03 -6.78 3.22
C ALA A 140 -2.22 -6.00 4.26
N ILE A 141 -2.66 -4.78 4.61
CA ILE A 141 -2.05 -3.97 5.68
C ILE A 141 -2.07 -4.73 7.01
N VAL A 142 -3.23 -5.30 7.36
CA VAL A 142 -3.44 -6.05 8.59
C VAL A 142 -2.49 -7.25 8.65
N TYR A 143 -2.43 -8.09 7.62
CA TYR A 143 -1.51 -9.23 7.60
C TYR A 143 -0.03 -8.84 7.65
N ALA A 144 0.37 -7.76 6.98
CA ALA A 144 1.73 -7.25 7.08
C ALA A 144 2.06 -6.78 8.50
N GLU A 145 1.12 -6.09 9.16
CA GLU A 145 1.27 -5.70 10.57
C GLU A 145 1.41 -6.91 11.48
N TRP A 146 0.68 -8.01 11.23
CA TRP A 146 0.79 -9.24 12.04
C TRP A 146 2.15 -9.90 11.84
N ALA A 147 2.62 -9.96 10.60
CA ALA A 147 3.94 -10.49 10.29
C ALA A 147 5.03 -9.69 11.03
N MET A 148 4.96 -8.35 10.99
CA MET A 148 5.86 -7.47 11.77
C MET A 148 5.71 -7.68 13.28
N TYR A 149 4.49 -7.94 13.78
CA TYR A 149 4.18 -8.22 15.19
C TYR A 149 4.76 -9.55 15.72
N THR A 150 5.25 -10.43 14.84
CA THR A 150 6.02 -11.61 15.26
C THR A 150 7.42 -11.25 15.78
N ASN A 151 7.90 -10.03 15.54
CA ASN A 151 9.13 -9.49 16.13
C ASN A 151 8.82 -9.02 17.57
N PRO A 152 9.49 -9.57 18.61
CA PRO A 152 9.19 -9.23 20.01
C PRO A 152 9.41 -7.75 20.36
N GLN A 153 10.44 -7.10 19.81
CA GLN A 153 10.72 -5.69 20.10
C GLN A 153 9.69 -4.76 19.44
N PHE A 154 9.28 -5.10 18.22
CA PHE A 154 8.20 -4.37 17.56
C PHE A 154 6.88 -4.53 18.31
N ARG A 155 6.55 -5.76 18.70
CA ARG A 155 5.38 -6.08 19.53
C ARG A 155 5.33 -5.25 20.81
N GLU A 156 6.42 -5.23 21.57
CA GLU A 156 6.52 -4.46 22.82
C GLU A 156 6.17 -2.98 22.60
N LYS A 157 6.71 -2.36 21.55
CA LYS A 157 6.41 -0.96 21.20
C LYS A 157 4.95 -0.74 20.80
N ILE A 158 4.35 -1.66 20.04
CA ILE A 158 2.93 -1.58 19.67
C ILE A 158 2.04 -1.73 20.91
N GLU A 159 2.37 -2.64 21.84
CA GLU A 159 1.65 -2.82 23.11
C GLU A 159 1.74 -1.58 24.02
N GLN A 160 2.80 -0.78 23.88
CA GLN A 160 2.93 0.54 24.49
C GLN A 160 2.13 1.65 23.77
N GLY A 161 1.36 1.31 22.72
CA GLY A 161 0.48 2.23 22.00
C GLY A 161 1.16 2.94 20.83
N MET A 162 2.39 2.58 20.46
CA MET A 162 3.03 3.14 19.26
C MET A 162 2.32 2.67 17.99
N LYS A 163 2.38 3.51 16.94
CA LYS A 163 1.95 3.16 15.59
C LYS A 163 3.04 2.34 14.87
N PRO A 164 2.70 1.53 13.85
CA PRO A 164 3.68 0.75 13.08
C PRO A 164 4.90 1.55 12.60
N TRP A 165 4.69 2.74 12.03
CA TRP A 165 5.77 3.61 11.55
C TRP A 165 6.60 4.26 12.66
N GLN A 166 6.07 4.35 13.89
CA GLN A 166 6.81 4.85 15.05
C GLN A 166 7.67 3.75 15.68
N ALA A 167 7.28 2.49 15.53
CA ALA A 167 8.01 1.32 16.02
C ALA A 167 8.96 0.70 14.97
N ALA A 168 9.10 1.33 13.80
CA ALA A 168 9.85 0.81 12.65
C ALA A 168 11.31 0.45 12.99
N ASP A 169 11.94 1.21 13.87
CA ASP A 169 13.31 1.02 14.32
C ASP A 169 13.55 -0.31 15.08
N ALA A 170 12.49 -0.99 15.55
CA ALA A 170 12.58 -2.33 16.13
C ALA A 170 12.59 -3.46 15.08
N LEU A 171 12.18 -3.19 13.85
CA LEU A 171 12.11 -4.20 12.78
C LEU A 171 13.50 -4.47 12.22
N THR A 172 13.72 -5.70 11.75
CA THR A 172 15.02 -6.15 11.24
C THR A 172 14.93 -6.59 9.78
N ALA A 173 16.03 -7.07 9.22
CA ALA A 173 16.06 -7.63 7.86
C ALA A 173 15.02 -8.74 7.66
N ARG A 174 14.72 -9.52 8.71
CA ARG A 174 13.71 -10.59 8.68
C ARG A 174 12.34 -10.07 8.24
N GLU A 175 11.96 -8.87 8.68
CA GLU A 175 10.65 -8.28 8.41
C GLU A 175 10.58 -7.43 7.13
N SER A 176 11.63 -7.42 6.29
CA SER A 176 11.71 -6.54 5.11
C SER A 176 10.56 -6.73 4.13
N GLU A 177 10.14 -7.98 3.92
CA GLU A 177 9.06 -8.31 2.99
C GLU A 177 7.69 -7.87 3.53
N ALA A 178 7.41 -8.09 4.82
CA ALA A 178 6.23 -7.57 5.48
C ALA A 178 6.18 -6.03 5.45
N MET A 179 7.31 -5.37 5.72
CA MET A 179 7.43 -3.90 5.62
C MET A 179 7.13 -3.40 4.19
N LEU A 180 7.69 -4.06 3.17
CA LEU A 180 7.46 -3.70 1.77
C LEU A 180 5.99 -3.86 1.37
N PHE A 181 5.34 -4.95 1.77
CA PHE A 181 3.94 -5.16 1.44
C PHE A 181 2.98 -4.26 2.22
N TRP A 182 3.31 -3.89 3.46
CA TRP A 182 2.58 -2.84 4.19
C TRP A 182 2.59 -1.51 3.41
N VAL A 183 3.79 -1.08 2.97
CA VAL A 183 3.98 0.12 2.16
C VAL A 183 3.19 0.02 0.85
N THR A 184 3.32 -1.10 0.16
CA THR A 184 2.68 -1.35 -1.14
C THR A 184 1.16 -1.27 -1.02
N ALA A 185 0.57 -1.91 -0.01
CA ALA A 185 -0.87 -1.86 0.24
C ALA A 185 -1.37 -0.44 0.53
N ILE A 186 -0.63 0.36 1.30
CA ILE A 186 -0.94 1.79 1.52
C ILE A 186 -0.90 2.58 0.21
N GLN A 187 0.12 2.35 -0.63
CA GLN A 187 0.25 3.05 -1.90
C GLN A 187 -0.87 2.69 -2.87
N TYR A 188 -1.29 1.41 -2.93
CA TYR A 188 -2.44 0.98 -3.72
C TYR A 188 -3.76 1.54 -3.19
N GLU A 189 -4.00 1.50 -1.87
CA GLU A 189 -5.17 2.12 -1.26
C GLU A 189 -5.22 3.62 -1.58
N PHE A 190 -4.10 4.31 -1.40
CA PHE A 190 -3.97 5.72 -1.74
C PHE A 190 -4.28 5.94 -3.23
N LYS A 191 -3.67 5.18 -4.14
CA LYS A 191 -3.78 5.37 -5.59
C LYS A 191 -5.16 5.03 -6.15
N GLU A 192 -5.67 3.84 -5.83
CA GLU A 192 -6.81 3.20 -6.48
C GLU A 192 -8.12 3.35 -5.69
N VAL A 193 -8.03 3.49 -4.36
CA VAL A 193 -9.21 3.50 -3.48
C VAL A 193 -9.54 4.88 -2.96
N MET A 194 -8.58 5.79 -2.77
CA MET A 194 -8.89 7.12 -2.23
C MET A 194 -9.41 8.09 -3.30
N SER A 195 -10.46 8.85 -2.94
CA SER A 195 -10.89 10.02 -3.71
C SER A 195 -9.85 11.13 -3.58
N LEU A 196 -9.99 12.19 -4.39
CA LEU A 196 -9.09 13.33 -4.31
C LEU A 196 -9.06 13.97 -2.91
N TYR A 197 -10.23 14.21 -2.31
CA TYR A 197 -10.33 14.75 -0.95
C TYR A 197 -9.72 13.82 0.10
N ALA A 198 -9.96 12.50 -0.03
CA ALA A 198 -9.37 11.52 0.86
C ALA A 198 -7.84 11.49 0.75
N LYS A 199 -7.28 11.63 -0.46
CA LYS A 199 -5.82 11.74 -0.68
C LYS A 199 -5.22 12.94 0.02
N ILE A 200 -5.87 14.11 -0.07
CA ILE A 200 -5.40 15.34 0.59
C ILE A 200 -5.37 15.14 2.11
N ILE A 201 -6.44 14.59 2.69
CA ILE A 201 -6.56 14.36 4.13
C ILE A 201 -5.55 13.31 4.61
N ASN A 202 -5.27 12.29 3.81
CA ASN A 202 -4.46 11.14 4.20
C ASN A 202 -3.04 11.16 3.60
N VAL A 203 -2.57 12.30 3.08
CA VAL A 203 -1.27 12.41 2.41
C VAL A 203 -0.10 12.01 3.33
N ASP A 204 -0.25 12.20 4.65
CA ASP A 204 0.75 11.82 5.65
C ASP A 204 0.99 10.31 5.74
N ARG A 205 0.06 9.48 5.27
CA ARG A 205 0.29 8.02 5.19
C ARG A 205 1.46 7.68 4.27
N LEU A 206 1.73 8.49 3.25
CA LEU A 206 2.90 8.30 2.38
C LEU A 206 4.21 8.72 3.06
N ASN A 207 4.17 9.69 3.98
CA ASN A 207 5.33 10.02 4.80
C ASN A 207 5.63 8.90 5.81
N HIS A 208 4.60 8.31 6.42
CA HIS A 208 4.77 7.11 7.24
C HIS A 208 5.32 5.92 6.44
N ALA A 209 4.86 5.76 5.20
CA ALA A 209 5.42 4.77 4.28
C ALA A 209 6.92 5.03 4.01
N LEU A 210 7.34 6.28 3.80
CA LEU A 210 8.77 6.61 3.67
C LEU A 210 9.59 6.19 4.89
N THR A 211 9.08 6.34 6.11
CA THR A 211 9.76 5.86 7.32
C THR A 211 10.02 4.35 7.26
N ILE A 212 9.00 3.56 6.90
CA ILE A 212 9.14 2.11 6.76
C ILE A 212 10.08 1.74 5.59
N ILE A 213 10.00 2.44 4.45
CA ILE A 213 10.89 2.18 3.32
C ILE A 213 12.36 2.47 3.68
N ASN A 214 12.63 3.57 4.40
CA ASN A 214 13.97 3.87 4.89
C ASN A 214 14.47 2.77 5.82
N ARG A 215 13.61 2.26 6.71
CA ARG A 215 13.97 1.15 7.57
C ARG A 215 14.40 -0.09 6.79
N ILE A 216 13.66 -0.48 5.74
CA ILE A 216 14.03 -1.60 4.88
C ILE A 216 15.44 -1.41 4.33
N GLN A 217 15.77 -0.22 3.83
CA GLN A 217 17.10 0.06 3.27
C GLN A 217 18.21 0.04 4.32
N GLU A 218 17.93 0.48 5.55
CA GLU A 218 18.90 0.43 6.64
C GLU A 218 19.25 -1.01 7.03
N VAL A 219 18.25 -1.89 7.14
CA VAL A 219 18.45 -3.26 7.64
C VAL A 219 18.73 -4.27 6.54
N ASN A 220 18.31 -3.99 5.31
CA ASN A 220 18.46 -4.88 4.16
C ASN A 220 18.56 -4.10 2.84
N PRO A 221 19.69 -3.42 2.57
CA PRO A 221 19.85 -2.48 1.46
C PRO A 221 19.74 -3.12 0.07
N GLN A 222 19.84 -4.45 -0.06
CA GLN A 222 19.76 -5.19 -1.32
C GLN A 222 18.39 -5.85 -1.52
N PHE A 223 17.43 -5.59 -0.64
CA PHE A 223 16.13 -6.24 -0.66
C PHE A 223 15.24 -5.77 -1.81
N GLY A 224 14.40 -6.69 -2.32
CA GLY A 224 13.19 -6.34 -3.08
C GLY A 224 13.39 -6.09 -4.57
N GLY A 225 14.59 -6.28 -5.13
CA GLY A 225 14.76 -6.28 -6.60
C GLY A 225 14.31 -4.99 -7.29
N GLY A 226 14.53 -3.84 -6.65
CA GLY A 226 14.08 -2.53 -7.13
C GLY A 226 12.70 -2.08 -6.62
N ALA A 227 11.94 -2.95 -5.94
CA ALA A 227 10.63 -2.60 -5.38
C ALA A 227 10.72 -1.51 -4.32
N VAL A 228 11.75 -1.54 -3.48
CA VAL A 228 11.96 -0.58 -2.39
C VAL A 228 12.15 0.83 -2.97
N GLU A 229 13.00 0.96 -3.98
CA GLU A 229 13.27 2.22 -4.67
C GLU A 229 12.07 2.69 -5.49
N PHE A 230 11.34 1.78 -6.12
CA PHE A 230 10.08 2.12 -6.78
C PHE A 230 9.05 2.69 -5.79
N CYS A 231 8.88 2.06 -4.62
CA CYS A 231 8.02 2.59 -3.56
C CYS A 231 8.50 3.97 -3.07
N LYS A 232 9.82 4.23 -2.99
CA LYS A 232 10.33 5.58 -2.71
C LYS A 232 9.94 6.59 -3.77
N ALA A 233 10.08 6.22 -5.05
CA ALA A 233 9.73 7.09 -6.16
C ALA A 233 8.25 7.52 -6.08
N ILE A 234 7.35 6.58 -5.77
CA ILE A 234 5.92 6.89 -5.56
C ILE A 234 5.75 7.96 -4.47
N CYS A 235 6.37 7.78 -3.30
CA CYS A 235 6.23 8.73 -2.21
C CYS A 235 6.79 10.11 -2.58
N TYR A 236 7.97 10.18 -3.19
CA TYR A 236 8.58 11.45 -3.59
C TYR A 236 7.76 12.22 -4.63
N TYR A 237 7.09 11.52 -5.54
CA TYR A 237 6.23 12.14 -6.54
C TYR A 237 4.86 12.56 -5.99
N ALA A 238 4.34 11.85 -5.00
CA ALA A 238 2.99 12.08 -4.48
C ALA A 238 2.94 13.05 -3.30
N LEU A 239 4.01 13.16 -2.50
CA LEU A 239 4.10 14.08 -1.38
C LEU A 239 4.28 15.53 -1.87
N PRO A 240 3.72 16.54 -1.17
CA PRO A 240 4.11 17.92 -1.37
C PRO A 240 5.53 18.17 -0.85
N SER A 241 6.23 19.17 -1.37
CA SER A 241 7.60 19.48 -0.96
C SER A 241 7.74 19.80 0.53
N SER A 242 6.72 20.41 1.16
CA SER A 242 6.69 20.65 2.61
C SER A 242 6.64 19.37 3.45
N LYS A 243 6.33 18.22 2.86
CA LYS A 243 6.31 16.89 3.49
C LYS A 243 7.33 15.94 2.87
N GLY A 244 8.38 16.48 2.24
CA GLY A 244 9.49 15.70 1.69
C GLY A 244 9.32 15.25 0.23
N GLY A 245 8.29 15.73 -0.48
CA GLY A 245 8.13 15.52 -1.92
C GLY A 245 9.25 16.17 -2.73
N ASP A 246 9.88 15.38 -3.59
CA ASP A 246 11.06 15.80 -4.36
C ASP A 246 11.16 14.98 -5.66
N LYS A 247 10.78 15.59 -6.78
CA LYS A 247 10.73 14.90 -8.08
C LYS A 247 12.11 14.41 -8.54
N GLN A 248 13.19 15.12 -8.19
CA GLN A 248 14.54 14.70 -8.57
C GLN A 248 14.95 13.44 -7.80
N LYS A 249 14.63 13.36 -6.50
CA LYS A 249 14.79 12.12 -5.73
C LYS A 249 13.90 11.00 -6.26
N GLY A 250 12.68 11.34 -6.71
CA GLY A 250 11.80 10.39 -7.37
C GLY A 250 12.41 9.80 -8.64
N ASP A 251 13.03 10.65 -9.47
CA ASP A 251 13.73 10.23 -10.70
C ASP A 251 14.92 9.32 -10.40
N LEU A 252 15.75 9.72 -9.45
CA LEU A 252 16.89 8.92 -9.02
C LEU A 252 16.45 7.55 -8.47
N ALA A 253 15.42 7.53 -7.62
CA ALA A 253 14.90 6.29 -7.05
C ALA A 253 14.34 5.37 -8.16
N MET A 254 13.66 5.92 -9.17
CA MET A 254 13.17 5.09 -10.29
C MET A 254 14.31 4.51 -11.13
N GLN A 255 15.38 5.27 -11.37
CA GLN A 255 16.58 4.76 -12.06
C GLN A 255 17.27 3.65 -11.26
N GLN A 256 17.37 3.82 -9.94
CA GLN A 256 17.90 2.79 -9.04
C GLN A 256 17.03 1.54 -9.06
N ALA A 257 15.69 1.67 -9.06
CA ALA A 257 14.77 0.54 -9.14
C ALA A 257 15.04 -0.32 -10.40
N VAL A 258 15.22 0.31 -11.56
CA VAL A 258 15.51 -0.40 -12.81
C VAL A 258 16.88 -1.07 -12.77
N THR A 259 17.89 -0.39 -12.22
CA THR A 259 19.25 -0.91 -12.11
C THR A 259 19.32 -2.12 -11.17
N HIS A 260 18.69 -2.04 -9.99
CA HIS A 260 18.66 -3.13 -9.01
C HIS A 260 17.75 -4.29 -9.45
N GLY A 261 16.75 -4.01 -10.28
CA GLY A 261 15.75 -4.96 -10.70
C GLY A 261 15.93 -5.56 -12.08
N GLU A 262 17.16 -5.69 -12.60
CA GLU A 262 17.43 -6.23 -13.94
C GLU A 262 16.80 -7.62 -14.16
N LYS A 263 16.74 -8.44 -13.11
CA LYS A 263 16.11 -9.78 -13.10
C LYS A 263 14.65 -9.79 -12.64
N TRP A 264 14.01 -8.62 -12.59
CA TRP A 264 12.65 -8.42 -12.11
C TRP A 264 11.81 -7.68 -13.15
N LEU A 265 10.55 -8.08 -13.32
CA LEU A 265 9.63 -7.41 -14.24
C LEU A 265 9.08 -6.12 -13.63
N LEU A 266 8.93 -6.07 -12.31
CA LEU A 266 8.27 -4.97 -11.59
C LEU A 266 8.78 -3.58 -11.99
N PRO A 267 10.09 -3.25 -11.99
CA PRO A 267 10.53 -1.87 -12.24
C PRO A 267 10.22 -1.39 -13.66
N ARG A 268 10.34 -2.28 -14.65
CA ARG A 268 10.03 -1.99 -16.07
C ARG A 268 8.53 -1.77 -16.26
N TRP A 269 7.73 -2.64 -15.66
CA TRP A 269 6.28 -2.49 -15.65
C TRP A 269 5.85 -1.19 -14.96
N ALA A 270 6.50 -0.84 -13.85
CA ALA A 270 6.25 0.39 -13.12
C ALA A 270 6.63 1.65 -13.92
N LEU A 271 7.72 1.61 -14.69
CA LEU A 271 8.09 2.67 -15.63
C LEU A 271 6.94 2.97 -16.59
N GLY A 272 6.45 1.92 -17.25
CA GLY A 272 5.40 2.01 -18.26
C GLY A 272 4.04 2.39 -17.69
N LYS A 273 3.62 1.75 -16.60
CA LYS A 273 2.29 1.95 -16.02
C LYS A 273 2.13 3.26 -15.26
N TYR A 274 3.18 3.71 -14.58
CA TYR A 274 3.07 4.81 -13.61
C TYR A 274 4.02 5.97 -13.90
N TYR A 275 5.32 5.72 -14.05
CA TYR A 275 6.34 6.76 -14.05
C TYR A 275 6.35 7.63 -15.31
N TYR A 276 6.44 7.04 -16.51
CA TYR A 276 6.43 7.82 -17.74
C TYR A 276 5.11 8.56 -17.99
N PRO A 277 3.93 7.96 -17.70
CA PRO A 277 2.66 8.68 -17.82
C PRO A 277 2.54 9.94 -16.96
N ILE A 278 3.07 9.96 -15.72
CA ILE A 278 3.03 11.18 -14.90
C ILE A 278 3.96 12.28 -15.42
N ARG A 279 4.91 11.93 -16.29
CA ARG A 279 5.83 12.83 -16.97
C ARG A 279 5.34 13.26 -18.36
N GLY A 280 4.22 12.69 -18.84
CA GLY A 280 3.74 12.91 -20.20
C GLY A 280 4.63 12.26 -21.27
N GLU A 281 5.37 11.21 -20.92
CA GLU A 281 6.30 10.50 -21.81
C GLU A 281 5.65 9.22 -22.38
N ASP A 282 4.48 9.35 -23.00
CA ASP A 282 3.62 8.22 -23.38
C ASP A 282 4.29 7.22 -24.34
N ILE A 283 5.15 7.68 -25.25
CA ILE A 283 5.91 6.79 -26.15
C ILE A 283 6.84 5.88 -25.36
N LYS A 284 7.57 6.42 -24.36
CA LYS A 284 8.44 5.61 -23.50
C LYS A 284 7.63 4.68 -22.62
N ALA A 285 6.46 5.14 -22.17
CA ALA A 285 5.54 4.30 -21.42
C ALA A 285 5.14 3.05 -22.22
N GLN A 286 4.72 3.24 -23.47
CA GLN A 286 4.38 2.14 -24.38
C GLN A 286 5.57 1.22 -24.67
N GLN A 287 6.78 1.77 -24.84
CA GLN A 287 7.99 0.96 -25.06
C GLN A 287 8.28 0.01 -23.89
N GLU A 288 8.18 0.49 -22.65
CA GLU A 288 8.41 -0.36 -21.47
C GLU A 288 7.30 -1.41 -21.32
N LEU A 289 6.04 -1.04 -21.53
CA LEU A 289 4.92 -1.99 -21.47
C LEU A 289 5.04 -3.06 -22.56
N ALA A 290 5.41 -2.68 -23.79
CA ALA A 290 5.64 -3.63 -24.89
C ALA A 290 6.80 -4.58 -24.57
N TRP A 291 7.88 -4.06 -23.98
CA TRP A 291 8.97 -4.89 -23.51
C TRP A 291 8.47 -5.91 -22.48
N VAL A 292 7.76 -5.49 -21.43
CA VAL A 292 7.22 -6.39 -20.38
C VAL A 292 6.27 -7.43 -20.97
N ALA A 293 5.36 -7.02 -21.86
CA ALA A 293 4.37 -7.88 -22.50
C ALA A 293 5.00 -9.01 -23.35
N SER A 294 6.20 -8.78 -23.87
CA SER A 294 6.95 -9.72 -24.72
C SER A 294 7.86 -10.70 -23.96
N GLN A 295 7.99 -10.55 -22.64
CA GLN A 295 8.94 -11.35 -21.87
C GLN A 295 8.49 -12.79 -21.62
N ASP A 296 9.47 -13.71 -21.65
CA ASP A 296 9.33 -15.04 -21.04
C ASP A 296 9.42 -14.88 -19.52
N ILE A 297 8.26 -14.92 -18.88
CA ILE A 297 8.14 -14.69 -17.44
C ILE A 297 8.93 -15.69 -16.61
N THR A 298 9.23 -16.89 -17.11
CA THR A 298 9.94 -17.93 -16.33
C THR A 298 11.37 -17.53 -15.95
N LYS A 299 11.96 -16.56 -16.66
CA LYS A 299 13.34 -16.07 -16.47
C LYS A 299 13.51 -15.01 -15.39
N TYR A 300 12.42 -14.57 -14.78
CA TYR A 300 12.41 -13.47 -13.81
C TYR A 300 12.16 -13.94 -12.38
N ASN A 301 12.66 -13.17 -11.42
CA ASN A 301 12.67 -13.52 -10.00
C ASN A 301 11.39 -13.16 -9.26
N ASP A 302 10.47 -12.38 -9.85
CA ASP A 302 9.21 -12.08 -9.16
C ASP A 302 8.40 -13.38 -8.92
N PRO A 303 7.59 -13.46 -7.85
CA PRO A 303 6.70 -14.59 -7.67
C PRO A 303 5.82 -14.80 -8.92
N LEU A 304 5.57 -16.06 -9.32
CA LEU A 304 4.80 -16.37 -10.54
C LEU A 304 3.50 -15.54 -10.66
N PRO A 305 2.68 -15.40 -9.61
CA PRO A 305 1.42 -14.66 -9.71
C PRO A 305 1.62 -13.18 -10.08
N TRP A 306 2.70 -12.56 -9.58
CA TRP A 306 3.07 -11.19 -9.91
C TRP A 306 3.59 -11.08 -11.34
N ARG A 307 4.42 -12.02 -11.80
CA ARG A 307 4.92 -12.01 -13.19
C ARG A 307 3.79 -12.12 -14.20
N VAL A 308 2.82 -13.00 -13.93
CA VAL A 308 1.62 -13.13 -14.76
C VAL A 308 0.86 -11.82 -14.79
N HIS A 309 0.57 -11.23 -13.63
CA HIS A 309 -0.12 -9.95 -13.54
C HIS A 309 0.60 -8.84 -14.32
N PHE A 310 1.91 -8.68 -14.15
CA PHE A 310 2.67 -7.62 -14.83
C PHE A 310 2.61 -7.77 -16.35
N ARG A 311 2.78 -8.99 -16.87
CA ARG A 311 2.70 -9.26 -18.31
C ARG A 311 1.30 -9.01 -18.86
N GLU A 312 0.27 -9.58 -18.23
CA GLU A 312 -1.12 -9.44 -18.69
C GLU A 312 -1.61 -8.00 -18.61
N ASN A 313 -1.29 -7.30 -17.51
CA ASN A 313 -1.65 -5.90 -17.37
C ASN A 313 -0.92 -5.02 -18.39
N ALA A 314 0.34 -5.31 -18.73
CA ALA A 314 1.04 -4.61 -19.79
C ALA A 314 0.38 -4.84 -21.17
N GLN A 315 -0.03 -6.07 -21.47
CA GLN A 315 -0.75 -6.39 -22.71
C GLN A 315 -2.09 -5.64 -22.81
N GLN A 316 -2.85 -5.57 -21.71
CA GLN A 316 -4.11 -4.82 -21.65
C GLN A 316 -3.92 -3.32 -21.87
N LEU A 317 -2.87 -2.72 -21.30
CA LEU A 317 -2.60 -1.28 -21.40
C LEU A 317 -2.11 -0.84 -22.79
N LEU A 318 -1.77 -1.78 -23.68
CA LEU A 318 -1.34 -1.53 -25.06
C LEU A 318 -2.49 -1.60 -26.09
N GLN A 319 -3.70 -2.01 -25.66
CA GLN A 319 -4.90 -2.10 -26.49
C GLN A 319 -5.68 -0.78 -26.48
#